data_AF-A0A1W9QTQ4-F1
#
_entry.id   AF-A0A1W9QTQ4-F1
#
_cell.length_a   1.000
_cell.length_b   1.000
_cell.length_c   1.000
_cell.angle_alpha   90.00
_cell.angle_beta   90.00
_cell.angle_gamma   90.00
#
_symmetry.space_group_name_H-M   'P 1'
#
loop_
_entity.id
_entity.type
_entity.pdbx_description
1 polymer ?
#
loop_
_entity_poly.entity_id
_entity_poly.type
_entity_poly.pdbx_seq_one_letter_code
_entity_poly.pdbx_strand_id
1 'polypeptide(L)'
;NRMYALVVNQINYYRERVLSLQKSYGLNRPVDYIRQYAMQVDELNINLQRQIKLLLQRKREQANQLALRLKGLNHKSILARGYSISFIDNKAVKSIRSVKSGQELVTELFDGKIYSAVDRVKKEEDNE
;
A
#
# COMPACT_ATOMS: atom_id res chain seq x y z
N ASN A 1 -64.35 -24.39 -45.05
CA ASN A 1 -63.85 -23.51 -43.96
C ASN A 1 -63.44 -24.22 -42.66
N ARG A 2 -62.95 -25.47 -42.68
CA ARG A 2 -62.42 -26.17 -41.48
C ARG A 2 -60.93 -26.48 -41.62
N MET A 3 -60.49 -26.93 -42.80
CA MET A 3 -59.06 -27.10 -43.13
C MET A 3 -58.26 -25.80 -42.96
N TYR A 4 -58.77 -24.67 -43.48
CA TYR A 4 -58.09 -23.37 -43.36
C TYR A 4 -57.86 -22.97 -41.90
N ALA A 5 -58.87 -23.16 -41.03
CA ALA A 5 -58.76 -22.89 -39.61
C ALA A 5 -57.73 -23.80 -38.90
N LEU A 6 -57.65 -25.08 -39.30
CA LEU A 6 -56.66 -26.00 -38.77
C LEU A 6 -55.24 -25.62 -39.18
N VAL A 7 -55.03 -25.25 -40.45
CA VAL A 7 -53.71 -24.80 -40.94
C VAL A 7 -53.29 -23.50 -40.27
N VAL A 8 -54.20 -22.54 -40.10
CA VAL A 8 -53.92 -21.28 -39.39
C VAL A 8 -53.57 -21.53 -37.92
N ASN A 9 -54.30 -22.42 -37.24
CA ASN A 9 -53.96 -22.80 -35.87
C ASN A 9 -52.61 -23.51 -35.77
N GLN A 10 -52.26 -24.36 -36.74
CA GLN A 10 -50.96 -24.99 -36.81
C GLN A 10 -49.84 -23.96 -36.97
N ILE A 11 -50.02 -22.96 -37.84
CA ILE A 11 -49.06 -21.87 -38.06
C ILE A 11 -48.90 -21.03 -36.79
N ASN A 12 -50.00 -20.70 -36.11
CA ASN A 12 -49.96 -19.94 -34.86
C ASN A 12 -49.25 -20.72 -33.74
N TYR A 13 -49.54 -22.02 -33.62
CA TYR A 13 -48.85 -22.90 -32.67
C TYR A 13 -47.34 -22.95 -32.90
N TYR A 14 -46.90 -23.10 -34.15
CA TYR A 14 -45.47 -23.11 -34.47
C TYR A 14 -44.82 -21.72 -34.29
N ARG A 15 -45.53 -20.62 -34.56
CA ARG A 15 -45.04 -19.26 -34.25
C ARG A 15 -44.84 -19.05 -32.75
N GLU A 16 -45.81 -19.42 -31.92
CA GLU A 16 -45.67 -19.31 -30.47
C GLU A 16 -44.55 -20.19 -29.92
N ARG A 17 -44.35 -21.38 -30.50
CA ARG A 17 -43.25 -22.27 -30.17
C ARG A 17 -41.88 -21.71 -30.56
N VAL A 18 -41.76 -21.05 -31.71
CA VAL A 18 -40.54 -20.35 -32.12
C VAL A 18 -40.27 -19.16 -31.20
N LEU A 19 -41.30 -18.37 -30.86
CA LEU A 19 -41.18 -17.23 -29.95
C LEU A 19 -40.79 -17.65 -28.54
N SER A 20 -41.33 -18.78 -28.04
CA SER A 20 -40.98 -19.30 -26.72
C SER A 20 -39.58 -19.94 -26.70
N LEU A 21 -39.13 -20.55 -27.81
CA LEU A 21 -37.75 -21.03 -27.97
C LEU A 21 -36.74 -19.88 -28.09
N GLN A 22 -37.08 -18.80 -28.80
CA GLN A 22 -36.28 -17.58 -28.88
C GLN A 22 -36.13 -16.92 -27.49
N LYS A 23 -37.20 -16.97 -26.68
CA LYS A 23 -37.18 -16.52 -25.28
C LYS A 23 -36.59 -17.55 -24.31
N SER A 24 -36.34 -18.78 -24.76
CA SER A 24 -35.85 -19.85 -23.92
C SER A 24 -34.39 -19.59 -23.55
N TYR A 25 -34.12 -19.71 -22.25
CA TYR A 25 -32.85 -19.47 -21.57
C TYR A 25 -31.61 -20.06 -22.27
N GLY A 26 -31.76 -21.10 -23.10
CA GLY A 26 -30.64 -21.76 -23.80
C GLY A 26 -29.79 -20.85 -24.69
N LEU A 27 -30.37 -19.79 -25.27
CA LEU A 27 -29.63 -18.85 -26.13
C LEU A 27 -28.97 -17.69 -25.36
N ASN A 28 -29.43 -17.38 -24.14
CA ASN A 28 -28.86 -16.32 -23.30
C ASN A 28 -27.74 -16.83 -22.38
N ARG A 29 -27.69 -18.14 -22.08
CA ARG A 29 -26.65 -18.72 -21.22
C ARG A 29 -25.22 -18.39 -21.65
N PRO A 30 -24.84 -18.49 -22.95
CA PRO A 30 -23.48 -18.14 -23.36
C PRO A 30 -23.14 -16.67 -23.07
N VAL A 31 -24.11 -15.77 -23.26
CA VAL A 31 -23.95 -14.33 -22.97
C VAL A 31 -23.80 -14.09 -21.48
N ASP A 32 -24.59 -14.78 -20.65
CA ASP A 32 -24.48 -14.71 -19.20
C ASP A 32 -23.13 -15.23 -18.69
N TYR A 33 -22.62 -16.32 -19.26
CA TYR A 33 -21.28 -16.83 -18.94
C TYR A 33 -20.19 -15.82 -19.33
N ILE A 34 -20.25 -15.24 -20.54
CA ILE A 34 -19.30 -14.22 -20.97
C ILE A 34 -19.32 -13.03 -20.02
N ARG A 35 -20.51 -12.59 -19.59
CA ARG A 35 -20.66 -11.48 -18.65
C ARG A 35 -20.08 -11.81 -17.27
N GLN A 36 -20.32 -13.01 -16.77
CA GLN A 36 -19.74 -13.48 -15.51
C GLN A 36 -18.22 -13.55 -15.57
N TYR A 37 -17.66 -14.08 -16.66
CA TYR A 37 -16.21 -14.12 -16.84
C TYR A 37 -15.61 -12.71 -16.96
N ALA A 38 -16.27 -11.79 -17.65
CA ALA A 38 -15.84 -10.39 -17.71
C ALA A 38 -15.81 -9.76 -16.30
N MET A 39 -16.85 -9.96 -15.50
CA MET A 39 -16.89 -9.47 -14.12
C MET A 39 -15.78 -10.09 -13.25
N GLN A 40 -15.50 -11.38 -13.41
CA GLN A 40 -14.41 -12.05 -12.68
C GLN A 40 -13.04 -11.48 -13.08
N VAL A 41 -12.82 -11.22 -14.37
CA VAL A 41 -11.59 -10.60 -14.86
C VAL A 41 -11.41 -9.20 -14.27
N ASP A 42 -12.46 -8.38 -14.26
CA ASP A 42 -12.41 -7.04 -13.67
C ASP A 42 -12.11 -7.08 -12.16
N GLU A 43 -12.77 -7.98 -11.43
CA GLU A 43 -12.51 -8.18 -9.99
C GLU A 43 -11.06 -8.61 -9.72
N LEU A 44 -10.56 -9.57 -10.49
CA LEU A 44 -9.17 -10.02 -10.42
C LEU A 44 -8.21 -8.86 -10.70
N ASN A 45 -8.51 -8.02 -11.68
CA ASN A 45 -7.68 -6.88 -12.06
C ASN A 45 -7.62 -5.83 -10.93
N ILE A 46 -8.77 -5.48 -10.36
CA ILE A 46 -8.88 -4.56 -9.21
C ILE A 46 -8.09 -5.11 -8.00
N ASN A 47 -8.26 -6.40 -7.71
CA ASN A 47 -7.56 -7.05 -6.61
C ASN A 47 -6.05 -7.08 -6.85
N LEU A 48 -5.60 -7.42 -8.06
CA LEU A 48 -4.19 -7.44 -8.42
C LEU A 48 -3.54 -6.07 -8.25
N GLN A 49 -4.16 -5.01 -8.77
CA GLN A 49 -3.66 -3.64 -8.64
C GLN A 49 -3.53 -3.22 -7.16
N ARG A 50 -4.53 -3.57 -6.34
CA ARG A 50 -4.50 -3.30 -4.89
C ARG A 50 -3.33 -4.04 -4.22
N GLN A 51 -3.14 -5.32 -4.52
CA GLN A 51 -2.07 -6.13 -3.93
C GLN A 51 -0.69 -5.63 -4.35
N ILE A 52 -0.49 -5.27 -5.63
CA ILE A 52 0.76 -4.69 -6.12
C ILE A 52 1.07 -3.39 -5.37
N LYS A 53 0.08 -2.50 -5.21
CA LYS A 53 0.27 -1.24 -4.48
C LYS A 53 0.68 -1.47 -3.03
N LEU A 54 0.02 -2.40 -2.33
CA LEU A 54 0.35 -2.76 -0.95
C LEU A 54 1.75 -3.37 -0.84
N LEU A 55 2.11 -4.27 -1.75
CA LEU A 55 3.42 -4.91 -1.77
C LEU A 55 4.52 -3.88 -2.01
N LEU A 56 4.34 -2.97 -2.96
CA LEU A 56 5.30 -1.92 -3.26
C LEU A 56 5.48 -0.96 -2.07
N GLN A 57 4.39 -0.58 -1.40
CA GLN A 57 4.45 0.25 -0.20
C GLN A 57 5.26 -0.44 0.91
N ARG A 58 4.97 -1.72 1.20
CA ARG A 58 5.71 -2.50 2.21
C ARG A 58 7.19 -2.61 1.87
N LYS A 59 7.53 -2.87 0.60
CA LYS A 59 8.93 -2.94 0.15
C LYS A 59 9.65 -1.60 0.30
N ARG A 60 8.96 -0.49 0.02
CA ARG A 60 9.51 0.86 0.22
C ARG A 60 9.77 1.17 1.70
N GLU A 61 8.84 0.81 2.58
CA GLU A 61 9.02 0.94 4.03
C GLU A 61 10.19 0.09 4.54
N GLN A 62 10.29 -1.17 4.10
CA GLN A 62 11.42 -2.04 4.44
C GLN A 62 12.76 -1.46 3.98
N ALA A 63 12.84 -0.96 2.75
CA ALA A 63 14.04 -0.33 2.21
C ALA A 63 14.42 0.93 3.01
N ASN A 64 13.44 1.77 3.36
CA ASN A 64 13.67 2.96 4.18
C ASN A 64 14.17 2.59 5.59
N GLN A 65 13.58 1.58 6.22
CA GLN A 65 14.04 1.09 7.53
C GLN A 65 15.47 0.54 7.45
N LEU A 66 15.81 -0.21 6.40
CA LEU A 66 17.16 -0.72 6.19
C LEU A 66 18.15 0.42 5.94
N ALA A 67 17.78 1.42 5.15
CA ALA A 67 18.60 2.60 4.91
C ALA A 67 18.82 3.41 6.21
N LEU A 68 17.81 3.55 7.07
CA LEU A 68 17.94 4.17 8.38
C LEU A 68 18.87 3.36 9.30
N ARG A 69 18.75 2.04 9.31
CA ARG A 69 19.67 1.15 10.06
C ARG A 69 21.10 1.23 9.54
N LEU A 70 21.30 1.29 8.23
CA LEU A 70 22.63 1.46 7.63
C LEU A 70 23.23 2.83 7.98
N LYS A 71 22.43 3.90 7.99
CA LYS A 71 22.87 5.21 8.50
C LYS A 71 23.28 5.12 9.97
N GLY A 72 22.57 4.32 10.77
CA GLY A 72 22.91 4.02 12.16
C GLY A 72 24.19 3.16 12.33
N LEU A 73 24.43 2.21 11.45
CA LEU A 73 25.59 1.33 11.52
C LEU A 73 26.86 2.02 11.00
N ASN A 74 26.73 2.96 10.05
CA ASN A 74 27.88 3.64 9.45
C ASN A 74 28.62 4.56 10.45
N HIS A 75 27.94 5.09 11.47
CA HIS A 75 28.62 5.90 12.49
C HIS A 75 29.41 5.10 13.52
N LYS A 76 29.26 3.77 13.63
CA LYS A 76 30.13 2.97 14.52
C LYS A 76 31.62 3.14 14.21
N SER A 77 31.96 3.29 12.93
CA SER A 77 33.33 3.56 12.49
C SER A 77 33.84 4.93 12.96
N ILE A 78 32.95 5.91 13.12
CA ILE A 78 33.24 7.25 13.64
C ILE A 78 33.32 7.20 15.17
N LEU A 79 32.39 6.53 15.82
CA LEU A 79 32.39 6.34 17.27
C LEU A 79 33.64 5.60 17.75
N ALA A 80 34.10 4.59 17.00
CA ALA A 80 35.34 3.86 17.28
C ALA A 80 36.60 4.75 17.27
N ARG A 81 36.55 5.91 16.58
CA ARG A 81 37.66 6.89 16.57
C ARG A 81 37.63 7.84 17.76
N GLY A 82 36.72 7.64 18.72
CA GLY A 82 36.62 8.45 19.95
C GLY A 82 35.62 9.60 19.85
N TYR A 83 34.79 9.65 18.81
CA TYR A 83 33.68 10.62 18.72
C TYR A 83 32.43 10.07 19.40
N SER A 84 31.51 10.97 19.74
CA SER A 84 30.19 10.65 20.27
C SER A 84 29.09 11.29 19.41
N ILE A 85 27.87 10.74 19.49
CA ILE A 85 26.70 11.33 18.84
C ILE A 85 25.60 11.48 19.88
N SER A 86 25.08 12.70 20.04
CA SER A 86 23.99 12.98 20.97
C SER A 86 22.63 12.98 20.26
N PHE A 87 21.63 12.41 20.94
CA PHE A 87 20.25 12.24 20.48
C PHE A 87 19.26 12.85 21.47
N ILE A 88 18.18 13.43 20.95
CA ILE A 88 16.97 13.83 21.70
C ILE A 88 15.79 13.19 20.98
N ASP A 89 14.89 12.53 21.72
CA ASP A 89 13.73 11.81 21.15
C ASP A 89 14.12 10.88 19.98
N ASN A 90 15.24 10.17 20.13
CA ASN A 90 15.81 9.26 19.13
C ASN A 90 16.21 9.94 17.79
N LYS A 91 16.42 11.26 17.78
CA LYS A 91 16.93 12.04 16.63
C LYS A 91 18.28 12.67 16.97
N ALA A 92 19.24 12.55 16.06
CA ALA A 92 20.58 13.11 16.25
C ALA A 92 20.53 14.64 16.29
N VAL A 93 21.13 15.21 17.34
CA VAL A 93 21.27 16.65 17.54
C VAL A 93 22.38 17.16 16.62
N LYS A 94 22.03 18.06 15.69
CA LYS A 94 22.99 18.66 14.75
C LYS A 94 23.31 20.12 15.04
N SER A 95 22.47 20.78 15.84
CA SER A 95 22.62 22.20 16.15
C SER A 95 22.15 22.47 17.57
N ILE A 96 22.83 23.38 18.25
CA ILE A 96 22.44 23.83 19.59
C ILE A 96 21.03 24.45 19.62
N ARG A 97 20.54 24.95 18.48
CA ARG A 97 19.20 25.55 18.33
C ARG A 97 18.06 24.55 18.54
N SER A 98 18.32 23.25 18.38
CA SER A 98 17.31 22.20 18.56
C SER A 98 17.27 21.61 19.98
N VAL A 99 18.04 22.19 20.91
CA VAL A 99 18.20 21.68 22.29
C VAL A 99 17.59 22.69 23.28
N LYS A 100 16.88 22.18 24.29
CA LYS A 100 16.31 22.97 25.39
C LYS A 100 16.81 22.44 26.74
N SER A 101 16.97 23.33 27.71
CA SER A 101 17.25 22.94 29.10
C SER A 101 16.16 22.03 29.66
N GLY A 102 16.55 21.06 30.47
CA GLY A 102 15.69 20.04 31.06
C GLY A 102 15.37 18.86 30.15
N GLN A 103 15.79 18.86 28.87
CA GLN A 103 15.59 17.72 27.98
C GLN A 103 16.53 16.56 28.33
N GLU A 104 16.04 15.33 28.15
CA GLU A 104 16.88 14.14 28.18
C GLU A 104 17.70 14.05 26.89
N LEU A 105 19.01 13.95 27.07
CA LEU A 105 20.01 13.81 26.03
C LEU A 105 20.65 12.42 26.16
N VAL A 106 20.54 11.63 25.10
CA VAL A 106 21.16 10.31 24.99
C VAL A 106 22.42 10.44 24.14
N THR A 107 23.59 10.24 24.73
CA THR A 107 24.86 10.27 24.01
C THR A 107 25.33 8.85 23.72
N GLU A 108 25.50 8.51 22.46
CA GLU A 108 25.98 7.22 21.99
C GLU A 108 27.50 7.26 21.79
N LEU A 109 28.17 6.25 22.36
CA LEU A 109 29.58 5.94 22.23
C LEU A 109 29.75 4.63 21.45
N PHE A 110 30.99 4.24 21.16
CA PHE A 110 31.28 3.02 20.39
C PHE A 110 30.65 1.75 20.98
N ASP A 111 30.64 1.65 22.31
CA ASP A 111 30.29 0.46 23.08
C ASP A 111 29.13 0.68 24.05
N GLY A 112 28.49 1.86 24.06
CA GLY A 112 27.48 2.16 25.05
C GLY A 112 26.71 3.45 24.82
N LYS A 113 25.82 3.76 25.76
CA LYS A 113 24.99 4.97 25.78
C LYS A 113 25.04 5.63 27.15
N ILE A 114 25.10 6.94 27.17
CA ILE A 114 25.03 7.80 28.36
C ILE A 114 23.71 8.55 28.33
N TYR A 115 22.98 8.55 29.44
CA TYR A 115 21.76 9.32 29.63
C TYR A 115 22.07 10.53 30.50
N SER A 116 21.66 11.72 30.05
CA SER A 116 21.96 12.98 30.72
C SER A 116 20.80 13.95 30.56
N ALA A 117 20.62 14.87 31.51
CA ALA A 117 19.71 15.99 31.35
C ALA A 117 20.50 17.24 30.94
N VAL A 118 19.94 18.05 30.04
CA VAL A 118 20.54 19.31 29.63
C VAL A 118 20.39 20.34 30.76
N ASP A 119 21.49 20.70 31.42
CA ASP A 119 21.50 21.79 32.41
C ASP A 119 21.27 23.15 31.73
N ARG A 120 22.20 23.54 30.85
CA ARG A 120 22.20 24.86 30.20
C ARG A 120 22.56 24.75 28.72
N VAL A 121 21.96 25.63 27.92
CA VAL A 121 22.21 25.76 26.48
C VAL A 121 22.78 27.15 26.21
N LYS A 122 23.99 27.23 25.67
CA LYS A 122 24.63 28.49 25.26
C LYS A 122 24.95 28.40 23.77
N LYS A 123 24.48 29.37 23.00
CA LYS A 123 24.89 29.55 21.61
C LYS A 123 26.08 30.51 21.59
N GLU A 124 27.16 30.15 20.90
CA GLU A 124 28.20 31.12 20.55
C GLU A 124 27.72 31.92 19.34
N GLU A 125 27.86 33.25 19.39
CA GLU A 125 27.60 34.10 18.23
C GLU A 125 28.73 33.87 17.23
N ASP A 126 28.36 33.65 15.96
CA ASP A 126 29.31 33.51 14.86
C ASP A 126 30.09 34.82 14.77
N ASN A 127 31.39 34.80 15.11
CA ASN A 127 32.31 35.85 14.72
C ASN A 127 32.55 35.69 13.20
N GLU A 128 31.83 36.49 12.42
CA GLU A 128 31.99 36.78 10.97
C GLU A 128 32.18 35.60 9.99
#